data_AF-A0A941I621-F1
#
_entry.id   AF-A0A941I621-F1
#
_cell.length_a   1.000
_cell.length_b   1.000
_cell.length_c   1.000
_cell.angle_alpha   90.00
_cell.angle_beta   90.00
_cell.angle_gamma   90.00
#
_symmetry.space_group_name_H-M   'P 1'
#
loop_
_entity.id
_entity.type
_entity.pdbx_description
1 polymer ?
#
loop_
_entity_poly.entity_id
_entity_poly.type
_entity_poly.pdbx_seq_one_letter_code
_entity_poly.pdbx_strand_id
1 'polypeptide(L)' 'MPGRLNQATVTSNRPGLFYGQCSEICGSNHSFMPIVLEMVPLKYF' A
#
# COMPACT_ATOMS: atom_id res chain seq x y z
N MET A 1 -7.76 -8.16 8.62
CA MET A 1 -8.58 -8.99 9.53
C MET A 1 -7.89 -9.04 10.89
N PRO A 2 -8.51 -8.55 11.98
CA PRO A 2 -7.94 -8.64 13.32
C PRO A 2 -7.58 -10.08 13.69
N GLY A 3 -6.39 -10.31 14.25
CA GLY A 3 -5.93 -11.64 14.67
C GLY A 3 -5.44 -12.57 13.54
N ARG A 4 -5.39 -12.11 12.29
CA ARG A 4 -4.89 -12.90 11.15
C ARG A 4 -3.73 -12.19 10.43
N LEU A 5 -2.65 -12.93 10.16
CA LEU A 5 -1.55 -12.49 9.30
C LEU A 5 -1.84 -12.88 7.85
N ASN A 6 -1.95 -11.88 6.97
CA ASN A 6 -2.12 -12.07 5.54
C ASN A 6 -0.80 -11.74 4.83
N GLN A 7 -0.49 -12.46 3.74
CA GLN A 7 0.72 -12.25 2.95
C GLN A 7 0.35 -11.96 1.49
N ALA A 8 1.06 -11.00 0.90
CA ALA A 8 1.00 -10.69 -0.53
C ALA A 8 2.42 -10.37 -1.02
N THR A 9 2.68 -10.62 -2.30
CA THR A 9 3.96 -10.32 -2.93
C THR A 9 3.85 -9.00 -3.69
N VAL A 10 4.85 -8.13 -3.56
CA VAL A 10 4.92 -6.86 -4.29
C VAL A 10 6.24 -6.83 -5.06
N THR A 11 6.15 -6.64 -6.37
CA THR A 11 7.29 -6.43 -7.26
C THR A 11 6.92 -5.36 -8.29
N SER A 12 7.83 -4.42 -8.56
CA SER A 12 7.65 -3.41 -9.60
C SER A 12 8.84 -3.45 -10.57
N ASN A 13 8.53 -3.39 -11.87
CA ASN A 13 9.54 -3.34 -12.93
C ASN A 13 10.02 -1.91 -13.22
N ARG A 14 9.44 -0.89 -12.57
CA ARG A 14 9.74 0.52 -12.82
C ARG A 14 9.76 1.32 -11.51
N PRO A 15 10.65 2.30 -11.37
CA PRO A 15 10.59 3.25 -10.26
C PRO A 15 9.37 4.18 -10.40
N GLY A 16 8.91 4.75 -9.30
CA GLY A 16 7.81 5.72 -9.29
C GLY A 16 6.93 5.65 -8.04
N LEU A 17 5.88 6.48 -8.03
CA LEU A 17 4.87 6.54 -6.98
C LEU A 17 3.61 5.78 -7.39
N PHE A 18 3.16 4.86 -6.54
CA PHE A 18 1.93 4.09 -6.72
C PHE A 18 0.94 4.44 -5.61
N TYR A 19 -0.32 4.65 -5.98
CA TYR A 19 -1.38 5.10 -5.07
C TYR A 19 -2.45 4.03 -4.91
N GLY A 20 -2.93 3.87 -3.68
CA GLY A 20 -4.04 2.98 -3.32
C GLY A 20 -4.96 3.64 -2.30
N GLN A 21 -6.11 3.02 -2.08
CA GLN A 21 -7.11 3.43 -1.09
C GLN A 21 -7.51 2.23 -0.24
N CYS A 22 -8.14 2.49 0.90
CA CYS A 22 -8.78 1.42 1.65
C CYS A 22 -9.89 0.76 0.83
N SER A 23 -9.93 -0.58 0.81
CA SER A 23 -10.95 -1.34 0.09
C SER A 23 -11.99 -2.00 0.99
N GLU A 24 -11.98 -1.70 2.29
CA GLU A 24 -12.93 -2.25 3.28
C GLU A 24 -13.47 -1.14 4.18
N ILE A 25 -14.79 -1.05 4.34
CA ILE A 25 -15.41 -0.02 5.15
C ILE A 25 -14.96 -0.16 6.62
N CYS A 26 -14.31 0.89 7.16
CA CYS A 26 -13.64 0.83 8.46
C CYS A 26 -14.00 1.98 9.42
N GLY A 27 -15.02 2.79 9.08
CA GLY A 27 -15.49 3.91 9.88
C GLY A 27 -15.63 5.20 9.08
N SER A 28 -15.93 6.32 9.75
CA SER A 28 -16.20 7.62 9.11
C SER A 28 -15.05 8.15 8.25
N ASN A 29 -13.80 7.78 8.57
CA ASN A 29 -12.62 8.22 7.84
C ASN A 29 -12.16 7.24 6.75
N HIS A 30 -12.99 6.27 6.38
CA HIS A 30 -12.65 5.22 5.41
C HIS A 30 -12.11 5.77 4.07
N SER A 31 -12.63 6.89 3.57
CA SER A 31 -12.16 7.54 2.34
C SER A 31 -10.91 8.40 2.50
N PHE A 32 -10.42 8.63 3.72
CA PHE A 32 -9.33 9.55 4.03
C PHE A 32 -8.06 8.83 4.52
N MET A 33 -7.90 7.56 4.15
CA MET A 33 -6.75 6.72 4.49
C MET A 33 -6.07 6.17 3.22
N PRO A 34 -5.34 7.02 2.47
CA PRO A 34 -4.64 6.60 1.26
C PRO A 34 -3.41 5.74 1.58
N ILE A 35 -2.96 4.96 0.59
CA ILE A 35 -1.72 4.19 0.61
C ILE A 35 -0.82 4.73 -0.51
N VAL A 36 0.45 5.00 -0.20
CA VAL A 36 1.46 5.44 -1.19
C VAL A 36 2.68 4.52 -1.11
N LEU A 37 3.12 4.02 -2.26
CA LEU A 37 4.35 3.23 -2.39
C LEU A 37 5.33 4.00 -3.28
N GLU A 38 6.53 4.23 -2.77
CA GLU A 38 7.64 4.77 -3.54
C GLU A 38 8.60 3.64 -3.91
N MET A 39 8.69 3.35 -5.20
CA MET A 39 9.61 2.35 -5.74
C MET A 39 10.88 3.05 -6.20
N VAL A 40 11.99 2.78 -5.50
CA VAL A 40 13.31 3.32 -5.82
C VAL A 40 14.32 2.20 -6.11
N PRO A 41 15.38 2.46 -6.90
CA PRO A 41 16.49 1.53 -7.01
C PRO A 41 17.12 1.26 -5.64
N LEU A 42 17.67 0.05 -5.42
CA LEU A 42 18.23 -0.39 -4.12
C LEU A 42 19.27 0.59 -3.52
N LYS A 43 19.99 1.34 -4.35
CA LYS A 43 20.96 2.35 -3.90
C LYS A 43 20.31 3.50 -3.13
N TYR A 44 19.05 3.82 -3.40
CA TYR A 44 18.31 4.93 -2.83
C TYR A 44 17.31 4.51 -1.75
N PHE A 45 17.15 3.20 -1.53
CA PHE A 45 16.38 2.65 -0.41
C PHE A 45 17.19 2.77 0.89
#